data_AF-A0A950YNJ0-F1
#
_entry.id   AF-A0A950YNJ0-F1
#
_cell.length_a   1.000
_cell.length_b   1.000
_cell.length_c   1.000
_cell.angle_alpha   90.00
_cell.angle_beta   90.00
_cell.angle_gamma   90.00
#
_symmetry.space_group_name_H-M   'P 1'
#
loop_
_entity.id
_entity.type
_entity.pdbx_description
1 polymer ?
#
loop_
_entity_poly.entity_id
_entity_poly.type
_entity_poly.pdbx_seq_one_letter_code
_entity_poly.pdbx_strand_id
1 'polypeptide(L)'
;MSRAGAPTTIAEHAPHNAMRDAGEIERFYDRCSDRMRELLDALAAAPDRPRPFPQIEDAIGWPRRRISSVLGGVSRLRHTEFGGRRPYHFHDARCSASGRWEMWMDEAQARAARAAKTGDGW
;
A
#
# COMPACT_ATOMS: atom_id res chain seq x y z
N MET A 1 -15.76 -38.52 3.74
CA MET A 1 -16.04 -37.49 2.73
C MET A 1 -16.10 -36.14 3.45
N SER A 2 -15.01 -35.38 3.44
CA SER A 2 -14.98 -34.03 4.02
C SER A 2 -14.68 -33.05 2.88
N ARG A 3 -15.60 -32.11 2.64
CA ARG A 3 -15.51 -31.10 1.59
C ARG A 3 -14.21 -30.32 1.76
N ALA A 4 -13.33 -30.40 0.76
CA ALA A 4 -12.31 -29.39 0.55
C ALA A 4 -13.03 -28.05 0.34
N GLY A 5 -12.86 -27.12 1.28
CA GLY A 5 -13.31 -25.74 1.09
C GLY A 5 -12.60 -25.18 -0.13
N ALA A 6 -13.34 -24.69 -1.12
CA ALA A 6 -12.75 -24.03 -2.27
C ALA A 6 -11.86 -22.86 -1.79
N PRO A 7 -10.67 -22.65 -2.38
CA PRO A 7 -9.85 -21.50 -2.05
C PRO A 7 -10.69 -20.24 -2.30
N THR A 8 -10.99 -19.50 -1.25
CA THR A 8 -11.66 -18.21 -1.38
C THR A 8 -10.62 -17.25 -1.92
N THR A 9 -10.62 -17.03 -3.22
CA THR A 9 -9.70 -16.08 -3.86
C THR A 9 -9.92 -14.72 -3.22
N ILE A 10 -8.97 -14.28 -2.40
CA ILE A 10 -9.00 -12.99 -1.70
C ILE A 10 -9.02 -11.90 -2.78
N ALA A 11 -10.18 -11.28 -3.03
CA ALA A 11 -10.32 -10.28 -4.07
C ALA A 11 -9.65 -8.96 -3.67
N GLU A 12 -8.87 -8.39 -4.59
CA GLU A 12 -8.28 -7.06 -4.44
C GLU A 12 -9.34 -5.98 -4.66
N HIS A 13 -9.32 -4.95 -3.82
CA HIS A 13 -10.19 -3.79 -3.93
C HIS A 13 -9.64 -2.76 -4.93
N ALA A 14 -10.41 -2.52 -5.99
CA ALA A 14 -10.12 -1.53 -7.03
C ALA A 14 -8.69 -1.64 -7.62
N PRO A 15 -8.32 -2.78 -8.22
CA PRO A 15 -6.97 -3.07 -8.72
C PRO A 15 -6.51 -2.14 -9.85
N HIS A 16 -7.46 -1.55 -10.59
CA HIS A 16 -7.17 -0.56 -11.64
C HIS A 16 -6.52 0.72 -11.11
N ASN A 17 -6.58 0.97 -9.80
CA ASN A 17 -5.92 2.11 -9.17
C ASN A 17 -4.48 1.81 -8.74
N ALA A 18 -3.98 0.58 -8.89
CA ALA A 18 -2.58 0.28 -8.58
C ALA A 18 -1.65 0.87 -9.65
N MET A 19 -0.65 1.64 -9.21
CA MET A 19 0.44 2.11 -10.06
C MET A 19 1.31 0.93 -10.47
N ARG A 20 1.72 0.90 -11.74
CA ARG A 20 2.60 -0.14 -12.32
C ARG A 20 3.87 0.43 -12.93
N ASP A 21 3.90 1.74 -13.20
CA ASP A 21 5.04 2.43 -13.78
C ASP A 21 6.01 2.88 -12.67
N ALA A 22 7.28 2.50 -12.77
CA ALA A 22 8.28 2.82 -11.76
C ALA A 22 8.49 4.33 -11.63
N GLY A 23 8.55 5.07 -12.74
CA GLY A 23 8.72 6.53 -12.74
C GLY A 23 7.51 7.28 -12.16
N GLU A 24 6.30 6.74 -12.28
CA GLU A 24 5.14 7.25 -11.56
C GLU A 24 5.24 7.03 -10.05
N ILE A 25 5.69 5.85 -9.61
CA ILE A 25 5.85 5.52 -8.20
C ILE A 25 6.95 6.39 -7.57
N GLU A 26 8.07 6.58 -8.26
CA GLU A 26 9.15 7.48 -7.84
C GLU A 26 8.66 8.92 -7.69
N ARG A 27 7.93 9.45 -8.68
CA ARG A 27 7.33 10.80 -8.60
C ARG A 27 6.31 10.91 -7.47
N PHE A 28 5.52 9.86 -7.23
CA PHE A 28 4.59 9.85 -6.11
C PHE A 28 5.34 9.89 -4.76
N TYR A 29 6.42 9.11 -4.64
CA TYR A 29 7.26 9.08 -3.45
C TYR A 29 7.85 10.46 -3.15
N ASP A 30 8.42 11.12 -4.17
CA ASP A 30 8.97 12.47 -4.06
C ASP A 30 7.92 13.52 -3.64
N ARG A 31 6.72 13.47 -4.21
CA ARG A 31 5.68 14.48 -3.97
C ARG A 31 4.89 14.28 -2.68
N CYS A 32 4.88 13.08 -2.12
CA CYS A 32 4.06 12.77 -0.94
C CYS A 32 4.72 13.21 0.37
N SER A 33 3.92 13.35 1.43
CA SER A 33 4.43 13.70 2.76
C SER A 33 5.36 12.64 3.33
N ASP A 34 6.27 13.01 4.24
CA ASP A 34 7.17 12.08 4.94
C ASP A 34 6.44 10.89 5.59
N ARG A 35 5.27 11.13 6.19
CA ARG A 35 4.44 10.04 6.74
C ARG A 35 3.98 9.05 5.68
N MET A 36 3.64 9.54 4.49
CA MET A 36 3.28 8.66 3.38
C MET A 36 4.52 7.89 2.90
N ARG A 37 5.69 8.53 2.78
CA ARG A 37 6.96 7.85 2.46
C ARG A 37 7.28 6.75 3.47
N GLU A 38 7.14 7.02 4.76
CA GLU A 38 7.32 6.05 5.85
C GLU A 38 6.36 4.84 5.73
N LEU A 39 5.10 5.07 5.37
CA LEU A 39 4.15 3.99 5.07
C LEU A 39 4.58 3.17 3.85
N LEU A 40 5.01 3.83 2.77
CA LEU A 40 5.50 3.14 1.57
C LEU A 40 6.74 2.29 1.88
N ASP A 41 7.68 2.82 2.65
CA ASP A 41 8.86 2.10 3.12
C ASP A 41 8.48 0.85 3.91
N ALA A 42 7.51 0.96 4.82
CA ALA A 42 7.05 -0.14 5.65
C ALA A 42 6.36 -1.25 4.84
N LEU A 43 5.64 -0.88 3.77
CA LEU A 43 5.09 -1.84 2.83
C LEU A 43 6.19 -2.49 2.01
N ALA A 44 7.10 -1.68 1.45
CA ALA A 44 8.21 -2.15 0.65
C ALA A 44 9.16 -3.05 1.45
N ALA A 45 9.24 -2.95 2.78
CA ALA A 45 10.02 -3.87 3.60
C ALA A 45 9.48 -5.31 3.61
N ALA A 46 8.21 -5.52 3.26
CA ALA A 46 7.59 -6.85 3.18
C ALA A 46 6.63 -6.92 1.97
N PRO A 47 7.17 -7.02 0.74
CA PRO A 47 6.38 -7.11 -0.48
C PRO A 47 5.53 -8.39 -0.49
N ASP A 48 4.43 -8.35 -1.26
CA ASP A 48 3.48 -9.44 -1.44
C ASP A 48 2.86 -9.98 -0.12
N ARG A 49 2.94 -9.18 0.95
CA ARG A 49 2.42 -9.53 2.28
C ARG A 49 1.31 -8.58 2.72
N PRO A 50 0.03 -8.90 2.41
CA PRO A 50 -1.13 -8.21 2.96
C PRO A 50 -1.08 -8.17 4.49
N ARG A 51 -1.23 -6.97 5.04
CA ARG A 51 -1.29 -6.75 6.50
C ARG A 51 -2.42 -5.78 6.84
N PRO A 52 -3.17 -6.04 7.93
CA PRO A 52 -4.19 -5.10 8.40
C PRO A 52 -3.53 -3.82 8.93
N PHE A 53 -4.23 -2.68 8.82
CA PHE A 53 -3.68 -1.38 9.23
C PHE A 53 -3.08 -1.37 10.65
N PRO A 54 -3.74 -1.96 11.68
CA PRO A 54 -3.16 -2.05 13.01
C PRO A 54 -1.76 -2.67 13.02
N GLN A 55 -1.53 -3.74 12.26
CA GLN A 55 -0.22 -4.41 12.22
C GLN A 55 0.83 -3.56 11.54
N ILE A 56 0.47 -2.84 10.47
CA ILE A 56 1.40 -1.92 9.79
C ILE A 56 1.74 -0.76 10.74
N GLU A 57 0.75 -0.19 11.42
CA GLU A 57 0.96 0.87 12.41
C GLU A 57 1.90 0.42 13.54
N ASP A 58 1.68 -0.77 14.09
CA ASP A 58 2.55 -1.34 15.13
C ASP A 58 3.99 -1.55 14.64
N ALA A 59 4.17 -2.01 13.39
CA ALA A 59 5.49 -2.23 12.80
C ALA A 59 6.27 -0.93 12.56
N ILE A 60 5.57 0.17 12.31
CA ILE A 60 6.17 1.51 12.14
C ILE A 60 6.36 2.21 13.50
N GLY A 61 5.58 1.83 14.53
CA GLY A 61 5.53 2.54 15.81
C GLY A 61 4.52 3.69 15.82
N TRP A 62 3.54 3.67 14.92
CA TRP A 62 2.47 4.67 14.84
C TRP A 62 1.31 4.39 15.80
N PRO A 63 0.61 5.43 16.28
CA PRO A 63 -0.65 5.24 16.99
C PRO A 63 -1.74 4.69 16.07
N ARG A 64 -2.76 4.08 16.67
CA ARG A 64 -3.92 3.54 15.94
C ARG A 64 -4.61 4.58 15.07
N ARG A 65 -5.11 4.16 13.91
CA ARG A 65 -5.87 4.98 12.93
C ARG A 65 -5.04 6.06 12.23
N ARG A 66 -3.71 6.04 12.38
CA ARG A 66 -2.81 6.95 11.67
C ARG A 66 -2.84 6.69 10.16
N ILE A 67 -2.92 5.44 9.73
CA ILE A 67 -2.99 5.10 8.29
C ILE A 67 -4.22 5.74 7.65
N SER A 68 -5.39 5.68 8.27
CA SER A 68 -6.60 6.34 7.74
C SER A 68 -6.42 7.84 7.54
N SER A 69 -5.73 8.52 8.46
CA SER A 69 -5.40 9.94 8.34
C SER A 69 -4.43 10.21 7.18
N VAL A 70 -3.40 9.37 7.02
CA VAL A 70 -2.42 9.49 5.94
C VAL A 70 -3.08 9.28 4.57
N LEU A 71 -3.92 8.24 4.43
CA LEU A 71 -4.67 7.97 3.21
C LEU A 71 -5.62 9.11 2.84
N GLY A 72 -6.27 9.74 3.84
CA GLY A 72 -7.07 10.94 3.62
C GLY A 72 -6.23 12.13 3.13
N GLY A 73 -5.06 12.35 3.74
CA GLY A 73 -4.16 13.45 3.38
C GLY A 73 -3.62 13.37 1.95
N VAL A 74 -3.36 12.16 1.43
CA VAL A 74 -2.83 11.98 0.07
C VAL A 74 -3.92 11.88 -1.01
N SER A 75 -5.20 11.87 -0.62
CA SER A 75 -6.32 11.70 -1.56
C SER A 75 -6.33 12.78 -2.64
N ARG A 76 -6.20 14.06 -2.26
CA ARG A 76 -6.18 15.17 -3.22
C ARG A 76 -5.03 15.03 -4.20
N LEU A 77 -3.81 14.78 -3.72
CA LEU A 77 -2.61 14.58 -4.56
C LEU A 77 -2.85 13.46 -5.58
N ARG A 78 -3.36 12.31 -5.14
CA ARG A 78 -3.65 11.16 -6.03
C ARG A 78 -4.62 11.54 -7.14
N HIS A 79 -5.71 12.22 -6.81
CA HIS A 79 -6.73 12.58 -7.79
C HIS A 79 -6.29 13.70 -8.73
N THR A 80 -5.47 14.65 -8.27
CA THR A 80 -5.04 15.79 -9.11
C THR A 80 -3.85 15.48 -9.99
N GLU A 81 -2.89 14.67 -9.51
CA GLU A 81 -1.59 14.47 -10.19
C GLU A 81 -1.43 13.04 -10.76
N PHE A 82 -2.14 12.05 -10.21
CA PHE A 82 -1.89 10.64 -10.50
C PHE A 82 -3.13 9.88 -11.01
N GLY A 83 -4.16 10.59 -11.45
CA GLY A 83 -5.39 9.98 -11.99
C GLY A 83 -6.13 9.09 -10.99
N GLY A 84 -5.96 9.33 -9.69
CA GLY A 84 -6.50 8.49 -8.63
C GLY A 84 -5.73 7.20 -8.38
N ARG A 85 -4.56 6.98 -8.99
CA ARG A 85 -3.74 5.78 -8.76
C ARG A 85 -2.95 5.86 -7.45
N ARG A 86 -2.42 4.72 -7.00
CA ARG A 86 -1.67 4.55 -5.75
C ARG A 86 -0.59 3.48 -5.89
N PRO A 87 0.57 3.63 -5.22
CA PRO A 87 1.65 2.64 -5.24
C PRO A 87 1.42 1.54 -4.18
N TYR A 88 0.19 1.07 -4.00
CA TYR A 88 -0.15 0.01 -3.04
C TYR A 88 -1.53 -0.58 -3.35
N HIS A 89 -1.74 -1.79 -2.86
CA HIS A 89 -2.94 -2.59 -3.04
C HIS A 89 -3.77 -2.65 -1.76
N PHE A 90 -5.04 -3.03 -1.90
CA PHE A 90 -5.94 -3.27 -0.77
C PHE A 90 -6.73 -4.56 -0.95
N HIS A 91 -6.96 -5.27 0.14
CA HIS A 91 -8.03 -6.26 0.26
C HIS A 91 -9.10 -5.59 1.11
N ASP A 92 -10.35 -5.69 0.67
CA ASP A 92 -11.45 -5.23 1.49
C ASP A 92 -11.67 -6.19 2.67
N ALA A 93 -12.37 -5.71 3.70
CA ALA A 93 -12.63 -6.49 4.91
C ALA A 93 -13.47 -7.77 4.67
N ARG A 94 -14.20 -7.88 3.55
CA ARG A 94 -14.98 -9.09 3.22
C ARG A 94 -14.10 -10.16 2.58
N CYS A 95 -13.05 -9.75 1.87
CA CYS A 95 -12.17 -10.65 1.14
C CYS A 95 -10.85 -10.95 1.85
N SER A 96 -10.39 -10.09 2.76
CA SER A 96 -9.15 -10.23 3.54
C SER A 96 -9.12 -11.47 4.44
N ALA A 97 -7.93 -12.04 4.68
CA ALA A 97 -7.75 -13.16 5.61
C ALA A 97 -8.06 -12.77 7.07
N SER A 98 -7.84 -11.50 7.44
CA SER A 98 -8.09 -10.99 8.79
C SER A 98 -9.51 -10.48 9.04
N GLY A 99 -10.38 -10.43 8.03
CA GLY A 99 -11.70 -9.78 8.11
C GLY A 99 -11.62 -8.25 8.27
N ARG A 100 -10.50 -7.64 7.86
CA ARG A 100 -10.19 -6.21 7.99
C ARG A 100 -9.57 -5.70 6.69
N TRP A 101 -9.59 -4.37 6.49
CA TRP A 101 -8.82 -3.79 5.41
C TRP A 101 -7.33 -4.13 5.55
N GLU A 102 -6.78 -4.80 4.54
CA GLU A 102 -5.37 -5.15 4.44
C GLU A 102 -4.73 -4.37 3.31
N MET A 103 -3.44 -4.06 3.46
CA MET A 103 -2.65 -3.30 2.51
C MET A 103 -1.31 -3.98 2.28
N TRP A 104 -0.84 -3.95 1.03
CA TRP A 104 0.48 -4.44 0.63
C TRP A 104 0.94 -3.70 -0.61
N MET A 105 2.16 -4.05 -1.02
CA MET A 105 2.82 -3.59 -2.22
C MET A 105 3.34 -4.83 -2.93
N ASP A 106 3.21 -4.89 -4.26
CA ASP A 106 3.84 -5.97 -5.03
C ASP A 106 5.38 -5.76 -5.12
N GLU A 107 6.12 -6.78 -5.55
CA GLU A 107 7.59 -6.69 -5.65
C GLU A 107 8.08 -5.56 -6.59
N ALA A 108 7.33 -5.26 -7.66
CA ALA A 108 7.72 -4.21 -8.61
C ALA A 108 7.55 -2.82 -7.98
N GLN A 109 6.43 -2.59 -7.29
CA GLN A 109 6.19 -1.37 -6.54
C GLN A 109 7.19 -1.21 -5.39
N ALA A 110 7.51 -2.29 -4.67
CA ALA A 110 8.49 -2.27 -3.58
C ALA A 110 9.88 -1.90 -4.08
N ARG A 111 10.28 -2.43 -5.23
CA ARG A 111 11.54 -2.06 -5.88
C ARG A 111 11.58 -0.58 -6.25
N ALA A 112 10.52 -0.05 -6.87
CA ALA A 112 10.45 1.35 -7.26
C ALA A 112 10.49 2.29 -6.05
N ALA A 113 9.76 1.97 -4.98
CA ALA A 113 9.78 2.76 -3.74
C ALA A 113 11.16 2.76 -3.06
N ARG A 114 11.84 1.59 -3.00
CA ARG A 114 13.20 1.50 -2.47
C ARG A 114 14.20 2.29 -3.32
N ALA A 115 14.08 2.23 -4.64
CA ALA A 115 14.91 3.01 -5.56
C ALA A 115 14.72 4.51 -5.37
N ALA A 116 13.47 4.97 -5.25
CA ALA A 116 13.13 6.36 -4.96
C ALA A 116 13.77 6.84 -3.65
N LYS A 117 13.69 6.04 -2.58
CA LYS A 117 14.32 6.33 -1.29
C LYS A 117 15.84 6.52 -1.39
N THR A 118 16.51 5.69 -2.19
CA THR A 118 17.97 5.77 -2.37
C THR A 118 18.40 6.92 -3.29
N GLY A 119 17.50 7.43 -4.14
CA GLY A 119 17.76 8.52 -5.07
C GLY A 119 17.79 9.91 -4.45
N ASP A 120 17.31 10.07 -3.21
CA ASP A 120 17.29 11.32 -2.41
C ASP A 120 18.68 11.70 -1.83
N GLY A 121 19.76 11.16 -2.41
CA GLY A 121 21.14 11.22 -1.86
C GLY A 121 22.21 11.81 -2.77
N TRP A 122 21.85 12.59 -3.80
CA TRP A 122 22.80 13.31 -4.66
C TRP A 122 22.74 14.82 -4.45
#